data_AF-A0A6P1J720-F1
#
_entry.id   AF-A0A6P1J720-F1
#
_cell.length_a   1.000
_cell.length_b   1.000
_cell.length_c   1.000
_cell.angle_alpha   90.00
_cell.angle_beta   90.00
_cell.angle_gamma   90.00
#
_symmetry.space_group_name_H-M   'P 1'
#
loop_
_entity.id
_entity.type
_entity.pdbx_description
1 polymer ?
#
loop_
_entity_poly.entity_id
_entity_poly.type
_entity_poly.pdbx_seq_one_letter_code
_entity_poly.pdbx_strand_id
1 'polypeptide(L)'
;MTDAISPRDFRSAPGTADWRVVGDGARAYFRTGDRGAGSFAAGAALIAAIAALAEEAGHHPDVDLRCGGVGVRLISHDVGDISERDLGLAREISAAARALGLAAEPAAVQSLQIAIDAVDVAAVRAFWRAVLGYSPVEDADLADPRALGPNLWIQRIEQPRAERNTIHLDLYLPRDAIEARLAAALAAGGRVVNEENAPEWWTLADPEGNEVDLAPWRDDSEWSA
;
A
#
# COMPACT_ATOMS: atom_id res chain seq x y z
N MET A 1 -27.67 2.66 -9.99
CA MET A 1 -27.50 1.75 -8.84
C MET A 1 -26.04 1.38 -8.82
N THR A 2 -25.35 1.63 -7.72
CA THR A 2 -23.96 1.22 -7.56
C THR A 2 -23.90 -0.30 -7.52
N ASP A 3 -22.99 -0.91 -8.27
CA ASP A 3 -22.69 -2.35 -8.28
C ASP A 3 -21.83 -2.79 -7.09
N ALA A 4 -21.68 -1.91 -6.08
CA ALA A 4 -20.99 -2.18 -4.82
C ALA A 4 -21.59 -3.41 -4.11
N ILE A 5 -20.71 -4.23 -3.52
CA ILE A 5 -21.08 -5.40 -2.74
C ILE A 5 -20.52 -5.28 -1.32
N SER A 6 -21.24 -5.77 -0.31
CA SER A 6 -20.70 -5.71 1.05
C SER A 6 -19.56 -6.73 1.26
N PRO A 7 -18.58 -6.43 2.13
CA PRO A 7 -17.54 -7.40 2.53
C PRO A 7 -18.10 -8.72 3.06
N ARG A 8 -19.29 -8.69 3.67
CA ARG A 8 -20.00 -9.88 4.15
C ARG A 8 -20.49 -10.71 2.98
N ASP A 9 -21.19 -10.09 2.04
CA ASP A 9 -21.79 -10.80 0.90
C ASP A 9 -20.70 -11.37 -0.01
N PHE A 10 -19.61 -10.63 -0.27
CA PHE A 10 -18.44 -11.13 -0.99
C PHE A 10 -17.87 -12.40 -0.35
N ARG A 11 -17.67 -12.38 0.98
CA ARG A 11 -17.11 -13.53 1.73
C ARG A 11 -18.06 -14.72 1.80
N SER A 12 -19.37 -14.47 1.83
CA SER A 12 -20.39 -15.52 1.87
C SER A 12 -20.70 -16.10 0.49
N ALA A 13 -20.30 -15.42 -0.58
CA ALA A 13 -20.55 -15.86 -1.94
C ALA A 13 -19.81 -17.18 -2.27
N PRO A 14 -20.44 -18.12 -2.99
CA PRO A 14 -19.75 -19.34 -3.43
C PRO A 14 -18.52 -19.01 -4.28
N GLY A 15 -17.43 -19.75 -4.08
CA GLY A 15 -16.20 -19.63 -4.87
C GLY A 15 -15.20 -18.57 -4.39
N THR A 16 -15.43 -17.88 -3.27
CA THR A 16 -14.53 -16.83 -2.74
C THR A 16 -13.71 -17.27 -1.52
N ALA A 17 -13.65 -18.57 -1.22
CA ALA A 17 -12.95 -19.09 -0.04
C ALA A 17 -11.45 -18.72 0.03
N ASP A 18 -10.83 -18.49 -1.13
CA ASP A 18 -9.43 -18.10 -1.30
C ASP A 18 -9.16 -16.63 -0.92
N TRP A 19 -10.21 -15.81 -0.82
CA TRP A 19 -10.13 -14.35 -0.72
C TRP A 19 -10.46 -13.83 0.68
N ARG A 20 -9.86 -12.71 1.06
CA ARG A 20 -10.27 -11.93 2.25
C ARG A 20 -10.49 -10.49 1.85
N VAL A 21 -11.65 -9.95 2.22
CA VAL A 21 -11.87 -8.51 2.18
C VAL A 21 -11.22 -7.90 3.42
N VAL A 22 -10.29 -6.99 3.17
CA VAL A 22 -9.52 -6.22 4.18
C VAL A 22 -9.70 -4.72 3.90
N GLY A 23 -8.96 -3.85 4.61
CA GLY A 23 -9.19 -2.40 4.61
C GLY A 23 -8.96 -1.70 3.26
N ASP A 24 -8.45 -2.41 2.26
CA ASP A 24 -8.16 -1.86 0.94
C ASP A 24 -8.68 -2.73 -0.22
N GLY A 25 -9.65 -3.61 0.06
CA GLY A 25 -10.34 -4.41 -0.97
C GLY A 25 -10.24 -5.91 -0.74
N ALA A 26 -10.55 -6.68 -1.78
CA ALA A 26 -10.48 -8.14 -1.75
C ALA A 26 -9.08 -8.62 -2.14
N ARG A 27 -8.42 -9.37 -1.24
CA ARG A 27 -7.07 -9.89 -1.45
C ARG A 27 -7.03 -11.41 -1.46
N ALA A 28 -6.19 -11.98 -2.32
CA ALA A 28 -5.80 -13.37 -2.31
C ALA A 28 -4.27 -13.51 -2.43
N TYR A 29 -3.74 -14.61 -1.93
CA TYR A 29 -2.33 -14.97 -2.09
C TYR A 29 -2.25 -16.44 -2.51
N PHE A 30 -1.60 -16.71 -3.64
CA PHE A 30 -1.43 -18.04 -4.20
C PHE A 30 0.04 -18.46 -4.12
N ARG A 31 0.33 -19.56 -3.41
CA ARG A 31 1.69 -20.10 -3.30
C ARG A 31 2.14 -20.69 -4.62
N THR A 32 3.37 -20.41 -5.00
CA THR A 32 4.02 -20.95 -6.21
C THR A 32 4.97 -22.10 -5.93
N GLY A 33 4.99 -22.61 -4.70
CA GLY A 33 5.79 -23.75 -4.26
C GLY A 33 5.81 -23.85 -2.74
N ASP A 34 6.81 -24.57 -2.23
CA ASP A 34 7.05 -24.69 -0.80
C ASP A 34 7.79 -23.46 -0.26
N ARG A 35 7.70 -23.24 1.06
CA ARG A 35 8.39 -22.12 1.72
C ARG A 35 9.90 -22.25 1.49
N GLY A 36 10.50 -21.23 0.86
CA GLY A 36 11.92 -21.21 0.49
C GLY A 36 12.27 -21.87 -0.84
N ALA A 37 11.30 -22.46 -1.56
CA ALA A 37 11.48 -23.14 -2.84
C ALA A 37 10.32 -22.85 -3.81
N GLY A 38 9.92 -21.57 -3.92
CA GLY A 38 8.84 -21.17 -4.80
C GLY A 38 9.25 -21.13 -6.28
N SER A 39 8.28 -21.35 -7.18
CA SER A 39 8.50 -21.34 -8.63
C SER A 39 8.05 -20.01 -9.25
N PHE A 40 9.01 -19.16 -9.60
CA PHE A 40 8.72 -17.90 -10.28
C PHE A 40 7.97 -18.11 -11.61
N ALA A 41 8.32 -19.17 -12.35
CA ALA A 41 7.66 -19.53 -13.61
C ALA A 41 6.19 -19.93 -13.41
N ALA A 42 5.87 -20.65 -12.33
CA ALA A 42 4.48 -20.99 -12.00
C ALA A 42 3.67 -19.73 -11.66
N GLY A 43 4.27 -18.78 -10.95
CA GLY A 43 3.65 -17.49 -10.68
C GLY A 43 3.42 -16.68 -11.96
N ALA A 44 4.40 -16.64 -12.86
CA ALA A 44 4.27 -15.97 -14.15
C ALA A 44 3.14 -16.57 -15.02
N ALA A 45 2.96 -17.90 -14.98
CA ALA A 45 1.84 -18.56 -15.66
C ALA A 45 0.48 -18.12 -15.09
N LEU A 46 0.37 -17.97 -13.76
CA LEU A 46 -0.84 -17.42 -13.14
C LEU A 46 -1.07 -15.96 -13.52
N ILE A 47 -0.03 -15.11 -13.52
CA ILE A 47 -0.14 -13.72 -13.96
C ILE A 47 -0.64 -13.63 -15.40
N ALA A 48 -0.14 -14.47 -16.30
CA ALA A 48 -0.61 -14.51 -17.69
C ALA A 48 -2.11 -14.88 -17.79
N ALA A 49 -2.56 -15.84 -16.97
CA ALA A 49 -3.97 -16.20 -16.91
C ALA A 49 -4.83 -15.06 -16.33
N ILE A 50 -4.37 -14.42 -15.24
CA ILE A 50 -5.06 -13.26 -14.64
C ILE A 50 -5.17 -12.11 -15.66
N ALA A 51 -4.12 -11.82 -16.41
CA ALA A 51 -4.13 -10.78 -17.43
C ALA A 51 -5.18 -11.04 -18.51
N ALA A 52 -5.30 -12.28 -18.99
CA ALA A 52 -6.33 -12.64 -19.97
C ALA A 52 -7.76 -12.48 -19.41
N LEU A 53 -7.98 -12.92 -18.17
CA LEU A 53 -9.27 -12.76 -17.48
C LEU A 53 -9.62 -11.29 -17.25
N ALA A 54 -8.64 -10.48 -16.85
CA ALA A 54 -8.81 -9.05 -16.62
C ALA A 54 -9.22 -8.30 -17.91
N GLU A 55 -8.57 -8.61 -19.03
CA GLU A 55 -8.92 -8.05 -20.34
C GLU A 55 -10.31 -8.48 -20.81
N GLU A 56 -10.67 -9.75 -20.62
CA GLU A 56 -12.02 -10.25 -20.94
C GLU A 56 -13.09 -9.57 -20.08
N ALA A 57 -12.81 -9.36 -18.79
CA ALA A 57 -13.71 -8.71 -17.85
C ALA A 57 -13.77 -7.17 -18.01
N GLY A 58 -12.78 -6.56 -18.68
CA GLY A 58 -12.60 -5.10 -18.68
C GLY A 58 -12.40 -4.53 -17.27
N HIS A 59 -11.80 -5.32 -16.37
CA HIS A 59 -11.62 -4.99 -14.96
C HIS A 59 -10.26 -5.52 -14.48
N HIS A 60 -9.41 -4.63 -13.97
CA HIS A 60 -7.98 -4.92 -13.82
C HIS A 60 -7.56 -5.00 -12.34
N PRO A 61 -7.01 -6.14 -11.88
CA PRO A 61 -6.48 -6.27 -10.51
C PRO A 61 -5.06 -5.69 -10.38
N ASP A 62 -4.66 -5.38 -9.15
CA ASP A 62 -3.26 -5.22 -8.80
C ASP A 62 -2.64 -6.58 -8.51
N VAL A 63 -1.46 -6.86 -9.07
CA VAL A 63 -0.77 -8.14 -8.93
C VAL A 63 0.69 -7.96 -8.54
N ASP A 64 1.14 -8.71 -7.53
CA ASP A 64 2.53 -8.75 -7.07
C ASP A 64 3.08 -10.16 -7.22
N LEU A 65 4.06 -10.34 -8.12
CA LEU A 65 4.74 -11.61 -8.35
C LEU A 65 6.04 -11.67 -7.55
N ARG A 66 6.09 -12.61 -6.59
CA ARG A 66 7.29 -12.94 -5.82
C ARG A 66 7.67 -14.39 -6.06
N CYS A 67 8.92 -14.73 -5.72
CA CYS A 67 9.38 -16.12 -5.84
C CYS A 67 8.47 -17.10 -5.08
N GLY A 68 7.96 -16.71 -3.91
CA GLY A 68 7.12 -17.54 -3.05
C GLY A 68 5.62 -17.56 -3.37
N GLY A 69 5.13 -16.65 -4.23
CA GLY A 69 3.71 -16.57 -4.51
C GLY A 69 3.28 -15.36 -5.33
N VAL A 70 1.99 -15.35 -5.67
CA VAL A 70 1.31 -14.25 -6.35
C VAL A 70 0.29 -13.65 -5.40
N GLY A 71 0.49 -12.38 -5.03
CA GLY A 71 -0.52 -11.57 -4.36
C GLY A 71 -1.45 -10.92 -5.39
N VAL A 72 -2.74 -10.93 -5.13
CA VAL A 72 -3.75 -10.28 -5.98
C VAL A 72 -4.65 -9.40 -5.10
N ARG A 73 -4.90 -8.17 -5.54
CA ARG A 73 -5.86 -7.25 -4.94
C ARG A 73 -6.89 -6.84 -6.00
N LEU A 74 -8.16 -6.85 -5.58
CA LEU A 74 -9.33 -6.46 -6.36
C LEU A 74 -10.05 -5.32 -5.65
N ILE A 75 -10.30 -4.24 -6.40
CA ILE A 75 -11.09 -3.09 -6.01
C ILE A 75 -11.66 -2.44 -7.28
N SER A 76 -12.88 -1.91 -7.22
CA SER A 76 -13.46 -1.14 -8.31
C SER A 76 -13.17 0.35 -8.10
N HIS A 77 -12.18 0.88 -8.84
CA HIS A 77 -11.70 2.26 -8.63
C HIS A 77 -12.77 3.34 -8.82
N ASP A 78 -13.72 3.12 -9.73
CA ASP A 78 -14.85 4.03 -9.97
C ASP A 78 -15.90 4.00 -8.85
N VAL A 79 -15.92 2.92 -8.05
CA VAL A 79 -16.76 2.76 -6.86
C VAL A 79 -16.02 3.21 -5.60
N GLY A 80 -14.69 3.08 -5.58
CA GLY A 80 -13.85 3.29 -4.40
C GLY A 80 -13.87 2.13 -3.40
N ASP A 81 -14.53 1.02 -3.73
CA ASP A 81 -14.70 -0.17 -2.89
C ASP A 81 -14.87 -1.41 -3.77
N ILE A 82 -15.14 -2.58 -3.18
CA ILE A 82 -15.44 -3.81 -3.89
C ILE A 82 -16.84 -3.81 -4.52
N SER A 83 -16.95 -4.44 -5.68
CA SER A 83 -18.18 -4.56 -6.45
C SER A 83 -18.45 -6.00 -6.88
N GLU A 84 -19.60 -6.22 -7.55
CA GLU A 84 -19.91 -7.47 -8.24
C GLU A 84 -18.86 -7.84 -9.31
N ARG A 85 -18.18 -6.85 -9.92
CA ARG A 85 -17.07 -7.10 -10.87
C ARG A 85 -15.89 -7.77 -10.18
N ASP A 86 -15.53 -7.28 -8.99
CA ASP A 86 -14.49 -7.88 -8.16
C ASP A 86 -14.86 -9.31 -7.76
N LEU A 87 -16.13 -9.54 -7.40
CA LEU A 87 -16.62 -10.87 -7.06
C LEU A 87 -16.52 -11.85 -8.24
N GLY A 88 -16.89 -11.40 -9.44
CA GLY A 88 -16.79 -12.18 -10.68
C GLY A 88 -15.34 -12.58 -10.96
N LEU A 89 -14.45 -11.60 -11.06
CA LEU A 89 -13.05 -11.82 -11.38
C LEU A 89 -12.32 -12.66 -10.30
N ALA A 90 -12.65 -12.46 -9.02
CA ALA A 90 -12.09 -13.27 -7.93
C ALA A 90 -12.31 -14.78 -8.13
N ARG A 91 -13.50 -15.18 -8.60
CA ARG A 91 -13.85 -16.58 -8.84
C ARG A 91 -13.06 -17.18 -10.00
N GLU A 92 -12.90 -16.40 -11.07
CA GLU A 92 -12.17 -16.82 -12.27
C GLU A 92 -10.68 -16.98 -11.98
N ILE A 93 -10.09 -16.02 -11.25
CA ILE A 93 -8.69 -16.10 -10.80
C ILE A 93 -8.48 -17.33 -9.90
N SER A 94 -9.37 -17.57 -8.94
CA SER A 94 -9.36 -18.78 -8.12
C SER A 94 -9.45 -20.07 -8.94
N ALA A 95 -10.25 -20.08 -10.02
CA ALA A 95 -10.35 -21.22 -10.93
C ALA A 95 -9.06 -21.43 -11.74
N ALA A 96 -8.46 -20.35 -12.27
CA ALA A 96 -7.20 -20.40 -12.99
C ALA A 96 -6.04 -20.89 -12.09
N ALA A 97 -5.95 -20.38 -10.86
CA ALA A 97 -4.96 -20.85 -9.88
C ALA A 97 -5.09 -22.35 -9.60
N ARG A 98 -6.32 -22.85 -9.40
CA ARG A 98 -6.56 -24.30 -9.22
C ARG A 98 -6.18 -25.11 -10.45
N ALA A 99 -6.48 -24.64 -11.66
CA ALA A 99 -6.10 -25.32 -12.91
C ALA A 99 -4.58 -25.43 -13.07
N LEU A 100 -3.83 -24.46 -12.53
CA LEU A 100 -2.37 -24.46 -12.49
C LEU A 100 -1.79 -25.20 -11.26
N GLY A 101 -2.63 -25.78 -10.40
CA GLY A 101 -2.20 -26.49 -9.20
C GLY A 101 -1.68 -25.58 -8.07
N LEU A 102 -2.00 -24.28 -8.10
CA LEU A 102 -1.55 -23.30 -7.11
C LEU A 102 -2.55 -23.21 -5.97
N ALA A 103 -2.06 -23.36 -4.74
CA ALA A 103 -2.88 -23.30 -3.54
C ALA A 103 -2.97 -21.87 -3.00
N ALA A 104 -4.18 -21.42 -2.68
CA ALA A 104 -4.38 -20.20 -1.91
C ALA A 104 -3.90 -20.36 -0.46
N GLU A 105 -3.38 -19.29 0.14
CA GLU A 105 -3.07 -19.19 1.57
C GLU A 105 -3.80 -17.97 2.14
N PRO A 106 -5.12 -18.05 2.43
CA PRO A 106 -5.90 -16.89 2.84
C PRO A 106 -5.52 -16.31 4.21
N ALA A 107 -4.67 -16.98 4.97
CA ALA A 107 -4.10 -16.47 6.21
C ALA A 107 -2.89 -15.55 5.98
N ALA A 108 -2.33 -15.53 4.75
CA ALA A 108 -1.18 -14.71 4.40
C ALA A 108 -1.55 -13.28 3.98
N VAL A 109 -2.84 -12.99 3.78
CA VAL A 109 -3.29 -11.67 3.33
C VAL A 109 -3.61 -10.75 4.51
N GLN A 110 -3.17 -9.50 4.40
CA GLN A 110 -3.44 -8.41 5.33
C GLN A 110 -3.36 -7.07 4.59
N SER A 111 -3.95 -6.03 5.16
CA SER A 111 -3.74 -4.62 4.78
C SER A 111 -3.27 -3.84 6.01
N LEU A 112 -2.32 -2.93 5.82
CA LEU A 112 -1.81 -2.05 6.86
C LEU A 112 -2.16 -0.60 6.52
N GLN A 113 -2.63 0.14 7.52
CA GLN A 113 -2.78 1.59 7.46
C GLN A 113 -2.04 2.19 8.67
N ILE A 114 -1.39 3.32 8.46
CA ILE A 114 -0.77 4.11 9.52
C ILE A 114 -1.70 5.29 9.80
N ALA A 115 -2.03 5.52 11.08
CA ALA A 115 -2.85 6.67 11.47
C ALA A 115 -1.96 7.70 12.19
N ILE A 116 -2.11 8.97 11.81
CA ILE A 116 -1.48 10.11 12.48
C ILE A 116 -2.60 11.02 12.98
N ASP A 117 -2.65 11.15 14.30
CA ASP A 117 -3.58 12.07 14.95
C ASP A 117 -3.17 13.52 14.67
N ALA A 118 -4.15 14.36 14.34
CA ALA A 118 -3.95 15.78 14.07
C ALA A 118 -5.14 16.62 14.56
N VAL A 119 -4.85 17.81 15.12
CA VAL A 119 -5.83 18.88 15.35
C VAL A 119 -6.04 19.68 14.07
N ASP A 120 -4.95 20.11 13.43
CA ASP A 120 -4.93 20.72 12.10
C ASP A 120 -4.66 19.67 11.02
N VAL A 121 -5.72 18.92 10.71
CA VAL A 121 -5.71 17.88 9.66
C VAL A 121 -5.21 18.43 8.32
N ALA A 122 -5.53 19.67 7.97
CA ALA A 122 -5.14 20.23 6.66
C ALA A 122 -3.64 20.47 6.58
N ALA A 123 -3.05 21.06 7.62
CA ALA A 123 -1.61 21.33 7.68
C ALA A 123 -0.80 20.02 7.73
N VAL A 124 -1.20 19.08 8.60
CA VAL A 124 -0.55 17.77 8.71
C VAL A 124 -0.65 16.99 7.40
N ARG A 125 -1.85 16.93 6.78
CA ARG A 125 -2.04 16.25 5.49
C ARG A 125 -1.20 16.86 4.36
N ALA A 126 -1.06 18.19 4.32
CA ALA A 126 -0.22 18.86 3.31
C ALA A 126 1.24 18.41 3.42
N PHE A 127 1.79 18.37 4.64
CA PHE A 127 3.15 17.88 4.90
C PHE A 127 3.33 16.42 4.46
N TRP A 128 2.47 15.51 4.95
CA TRP A 128 2.61 14.09 4.67
C TRP A 128 2.42 13.75 3.18
N ARG A 129 1.53 14.46 2.50
CA ARG A 129 1.38 14.38 1.04
C ARG A 129 2.68 14.73 0.32
N ALA A 130 3.28 15.86 0.70
CA ALA A 130 4.51 16.35 0.08
C ALA A 130 5.70 15.42 0.37
N VAL A 131 5.88 14.99 1.62
CA VAL A 131 7.04 14.19 2.03
C VAL A 131 6.97 12.74 1.53
N LEU A 132 5.79 12.13 1.41
CA LEU A 132 5.64 10.78 0.87
C LEU A 132 5.51 10.76 -0.65
N GLY A 133 5.04 11.85 -1.27
CA GLY A 133 4.64 11.86 -2.67
C GLY A 133 3.33 11.10 -2.92
N TYR A 134 2.49 11.01 -1.88
CA TYR A 134 1.21 10.30 -1.92
C TYR A 134 0.10 11.17 -2.52
N SER A 135 -1.00 10.53 -2.91
CA SER A 135 -2.20 11.19 -3.42
C SER A 135 -3.34 11.19 -2.39
N PRO A 136 -4.16 12.24 -2.33
CA PRO A 136 -5.35 12.25 -1.50
C PRO A 136 -6.35 11.17 -1.94
N VAL A 137 -6.85 10.41 -0.99
CA VAL A 137 -8.02 9.53 -1.15
C VAL A 137 -9.06 10.03 -0.15
N GLU A 138 -10.27 10.32 -0.63
CA GLU A 138 -11.31 10.97 0.18
C GLU A 138 -10.82 12.26 0.88
N ASP A 139 -11.42 12.62 2.01
CA ASP A 139 -11.19 13.90 2.69
C ASP A 139 -10.02 13.87 3.70
N ALA A 140 -9.56 12.70 4.15
CA ALA A 140 -8.53 12.57 5.19
C ALA A 140 -7.33 11.69 4.81
N ASP A 141 -7.53 10.70 3.93
CA ASP A 141 -6.52 9.68 3.65
C ASP A 141 -5.52 10.13 2.58
N LEU A 142 -4.34 9.54 2.64
CA LEU A 142 -3.28 9.59 1.64
C LEU A 142 -2.89 8.17 1.25
N ALA A 143 -2.81 7.89 -0.05
CA ALA A 143 -2.40 6.60 -0.58
C ALA A 143 -1.20 6.73 -1.52
N ASP A 144 -0.34 5.70 -1.56
CA ASP A 144 0.67 5.59 -2.62
C ASP A 144 -0.09 5.49 -3.97
N PRO A 145 0.16 6.39 -4.93
CA PRO A 145 -0.48 6.32 -6.26
C PRO A 145 -0.22 5.00 -7.00
N ARG A 146 0.74 4.18 -6.55
CA ARG A 146 1.07 2.86 -7.10
C ARG A 146 0.52 1.70 -6.25
N ALA A 147 -0.19 1.99 -5.15
CA ALA A 147 -0.72 1.00 -4.21
C ALA A 147 0.33 0.04 -3.60
N LEU A 148 1.60 0.48 -3.49
CA LEU A 148 2.70 -0.33 -2.95
C LEU A 148 2.88 -0.14 -1.44
N GLY A 149 2.85 1.10 -0.97
CA GLY A 149 2.97 1.44 0.45
C GLY A 149 1.63 1.38 1.21
N PRO A 150 1.68 1.38 2.56
CA PRO A 150 0.46 1.49 3.37
C PRO A 150 -0.20 2.86 3.17
N ASN A 151 -1.52 2.90 3.33
CA ASN A 151 -2.25 4.17 3.40
C ASN A 151 -1.89 4.92 4.69
N LEU A 152 -1.96 6.24 4.64
CA LEU A 152 -1.82 7.11 5.79
C LEU A 152 -3.15 7.81 6.05
N TRP A 153 -3.72 7.61 7.24
CA TRP A 153 -4.94 8.28 7.69
C TRP A 153 -4.57 9.45 8.62
N ILE A 154 -4.95 10.67 8.24
CA ILE A 154 -4.81 11.82 9.12
C ILE A 154 -6.07 11.94 9.98
N GLN A 155 -6.01 11.37 11.18
CA GLN A 155 -7.15 11.24 12.09
C GLN A 155 -7.37 12.54 12.87
N ARG A 156 -8.57 13.12 12.75
CA ARG A 156 -8.93 14.32 13.53
C ARG A 156 -9.06 13.99 15.02
N ILE A 157 -8.38 14.77 15.86
CA ILE A 157 -8.58 14.81 17.31
C ILE A 157 -8.94 16.24 17.76
N GLU A 158 -9.60 16.37 18.91
CA GLU A 158 -10.07 17.67 19.41
C GLU A 158 -8.97 18.50 20.11
N GLN A 159 -8.03 17.81 20.75
CA GLN A 159 -6.97 18.44 21.54
C GLN A 159 -5.66 17.69 21.32
N PRO A 160 -4.51 18.37 21.29
CA PRO A 160 -3.22 17.71 21.15
C PRO A 160 -2.98 16.69 22.27
N ARG A 161 -2.31 15.58 21.95
CA ARG A 161 -1.77 14.70 22.98
C ARG A 161 -0.66 15.44 23.75
N ALA A 162 -0.47 15.10 25.02
CA ALA A 162 0.49 15.80 25.89
C ALA A 162 1.95 15.63 25.43
N GLU A 163 2.25 14.48 24.83
CA GLU A 163 3.55 14.16 24.25
C GLU A 163 3.37 13.85 22.76
N ARG A 164 4.43 14.10 21.97
CA ARG A 164 4.47 13.66 20.57
C ARG A 164 4.51 12.13 20.50
N ASN A 165 4.19 11.60 19.33
CA ASN A 165 4.47 10.20 19.03
C ASN A 165 5.99 9.93 19.08
N THR A 166 6.40 8.83 19.72
CA THR A 166 7.80 8.39 19.83
C THR A 166 8.18 7.37 18.74
N ILE A 167 7.47 7.42 17.62
CA ILE A 167 7.75 6.67 16.39
C ILE A 167 8.09 7.69 15.29
N HIS A 168 8.90 7.26 14.31
CA HIS A 168 9.11 7.98 13.05
C HIS A 168 8.99 6.99 11.88
N LEU A 169 8.74 7.52 10.69
CA LEU A 169 8.77 6.74 9.46
C LEU A 169 10.09 6.99 8.72
N ASP A 170 10.76 5.93 8.29
CA ASP A 170 11.94 6.04 7.43
C ASP A 170 11.50 6.00 5.96
N LEU A 171 11.78 7.07 5.23
CA LEU A 171 11.57 7.15 3.79
C LEU A 171 12.90 7.16 3.05
N TYR A 172 13.20 6.03 2.43
CA TYR A 172 14.34 5.90 1.54
C TYR A 172 14.01 6.39 0.14
N LEU A 173 14.81 7.32 -0.38
CA LEU A 173 14.67 7.91 -1.71
C LEU A 173 15.97 7.81 -2.48
N PRO A 174 15.92 7.87 -3.83
CA PRO A 174 17.13 8.15 -4.61
C PRO A 174 17.79 9.46 -4.15
N ARG A 175 19.13 9.51 -4.15
CA ARG A 175 19.90 10.69 -3.72
C ARG A 175 19.52 11.96 -4.48
N ASP A 176 19.34 11.86 -5.79
CA ASP A 176 18.94 12.95 -6.66
C ASP A 176 17.50 13.45 -6.40
N ALA A 177 16.69 12.69 -5.64
CA ALA A 177 15.35 13.09 -5.26
C ALA A 177 15.27 13.78 -3.88
N ILE A 178 16.32 13.69 -3.05
CA ILE A 178 16.29 14.17 -1.65
C ILE A 178 16.06 15.68 -1.57
N GLU A 179 16.83 16.48 -2.32
CA GLU A 179 16.74 17.95 -2.23
C GLU A 179 15.35 18.45 -2.62
N ALA A 180 14.80 17.91 -3.71
CA ALA A 180 13.45 18.22 -4.15
C ALA A 180 12.39 17.79 -3.12
N ARG A 181 12.56 16.63 -2.49
CA ARG A 181 11.62 16.15 -1.47
C ARG A 181 11.68 16.98 -0.19
N LEU A 182 12.88 17.31 0.27
CA LEU A 182 13.11 18.16 1.43
C LEU A 182 12.47 19.55 1.21
N ALA A 183 12.73 20.17 0.05
CA ALA A 183 12.14 21.46 -0.30
C ALA A 183 10.59 21.41 -0.33
N ALA A 184 10.01 20.35 -0.90
CA ALA A 184 8.56 20.18 -0.93
C ALA A 184 7.95 20.02 0.47
N ALA A 185 8.60 19.25 1.34
CA ALA A 185 8.14 19.05 2.72
C ALA A 185 8.20 20.35 3.54
N LEU A 186 9.27 21.14 3.38
CA LEU A 186 9.41 22.46 4.02
C LEU A 186 8.38 23.47 3.51
N ALA A 187 8.15 23.51 2.20
CA ALA A 187 7.12 24.36 1.60
C ALA A 187 5.70 23.99 2.07
N ALA A 188 5.49 22.73 2.46
CA ALA A 188 4.23 22.23 3.02
C ALA A 188 4.09 22.45 4.54
N GLY A 189 4.97 23.25 5.16
CA GLY A 189 4.92 23.59 6.60
C GLY A 189 5.73 22.65 7.50
N GLY A 190 6.48 21.72 6.92
CA GLY A 190 7.42 20.90 7.66
C GLY A 190 8.65 21.68 8.14
N ARG A 191 9.38 21.08 9.09
CA ARG A 191 10.64 21.63 9.62
C ARG A 191 11.69 20.53 9.74
N VAL A 192 12.95 20.85 9.47
CA VAL A 192 14.07 19.98 9.87
C VAL A 192 14.23 20.06 11.39
N VAL A 193 14.24 18.91 12.05
CA VAL A 193 14.42 18.81 13.51
C VAL A 193 15.75 18.17 13.91
N ASN A 194 16.35 17.41 12.99
CA ASN A 194 17.71 16.90 13.12
C ASN A 194 18.35 16.78 11.73
N GLU A 195 19.57 17.31 11.60
CA GLU A 195 20.42 17.18 10.41
C GLU A 195 21.87 16.79 10.75
N GLU A 196 22.14 16.36 12.00
CA GLU A 196 23.47 15.99 12.46
C GLU A 196 24.09 14.82 11.66
N ASN A 197 23.22 13.99 11.07
CA ASN A 197 23.61 12.84 10.25
C ASN A 197 23.53 13.12 8.74
N ALA A 198 23.32 14.37 8.32
CA ALA A 198 23.38 14.70 6.90
C ALA A 198 24.81 14.45 6.35
N PRO A 199 24.95 13.92 5.11
CA PRO A 199 23.90 13.68 4.11
C PRO A 199 23.24 12.28 4.17
N GLU A 200 23.51 11.48 5.20
CA GLU A 200 22.98 10.11 5.31
C GLU A 200 21.47 10.07 5.60
N TRP A 201 20.97 11.01 6.41
CA TRP A 201 19.54 11.30 6.53
C TRP A 201 19.27 12.66 7.18
N TRP A 202 18.03 13.14 7.02
CA TRP A 202 17.46 14.29 7.72
C TRP A 202 16.18 13.88 8.42
N THR A 203 16.00 14.27 9.68
CA THR A 203 14.73 14.11 10.39
C THR A 203 13.91 15.38 10.21
N LEU A 204 12.71 15.22 9.66
CA LEU A 204 11.72 16.28 9.51
C LEU A 204 10.59 16.03 10.49
N ALA A 205 9.94 17.11 10.92
CA ALA A 205 8.68 17.04 11.63
C ALA A 205 7.57 17.76 10.86
N ASP A 206 6.37 17.20 10.92
CA ASP A 206 5.15 17.87 10.51
C ASP A 206 4.80 19.04 11.46
N PRO A 207 3.77 19.86 11.16
CA PRO A 207 3.37 20.99 11.99
C PRO A 207 3.00 20.65 13.44
N GLU A 208 2.65 19.38 13.73
CA GLU A 208 2.28 18.92 15.06
C GLU A 208 3.38 18.08 15.74
N GLY A 209 4.53 17.91 15.09
CA GLY A 209 5.70 17.27 15.67
C GLY A 209 5.84 15.77 15.38
N ASN A 210 5.07 15.18 14.47
CA ASN A 210 5.29 13.80 14.03
C ASN A 210 6.49 13.75 13.08
N GLU A 211 7.36 12.76 13.28
CA GLU A 211 8.68 12.72 12.65
C GLU A 211 8.76 11.73 11.47
N VAL A 212 9.55 12.08 10.46
CA VAL A 212 9.91 11.25 9.30
C VAL A 212 11.37 11.48 8.94
N ASP A 213 12.10 10.42 8.66
CA ASP A 213 13.48 10.47 8.18
C ASP A 213 13.50 10.38 6.65
N LEU A 214 14.19 11.31 6.00
CA LEU A 214 14.48 11.29 4.57
C LEU A 214 15.92 10.80 4.36
N ALA A 215 16.10 9.64 3.74
CA ALA A 215 17.41 8.99 3.63
C ALA A 215 17.73 8.54 2.19
N PRO A 216 18.89 8.90 1.60
CA PRO A 216 19.29 8.42 0.27
C PRO A 216 19.74 6.94 0.19
N TRP A 217 19.84 6.23 1.32
CA TRP A 217 20.47 4.91 1.50
C TRP A 217 21.84 4.75 0.80
N ARG A 218 22.93 4.90 1.58
CA ARG A 218 24.28 4.41 1.21
C ARG A 218 24.87 4.94 -0.10
N ASP A 219 24.39 6.05 -0.64
CA ASP A 219 24.85 6.56 -1.94
C ASP A 219 26.31 7.05 -1.90
N ASP A 220 26.74 7.63 -0.77
CA ASP A 220 28.11 8.12 -0.57
C ASP A 220 28.97 7.20 0.31
N SER A 221 28.39 6.13 0.88
CA SER A 221 29.11 5.20 1.75
C SER A 221 29.94 4.20 0.95
N GLU A 222 31.23 4.06 1.26
CA GLU A 222 32.02 2.94 0.72
C GLU A 222 31.32 1.62 1.08
N TRP A 223 31.17 0.72 0.10
CA TRP A 223 30.55 -0.59 0.30
C TRP A 223 31.30 -1.36 1.40
N SER A 224 30.73 -1.46 2.59
CA SER A 224 31.22 -2.38 3.61
C SER A 224 30.60 -3.75 3.37
N ALA A 225 31.43 -4.70 2.92
CA ALA A 225 31.10 -6.12 2.83
C ALA A 225 30.58 -6.69 4.16
#